data_AF-A0AB38EBD7-F1
#
_entry.id   AF-A0AB38EBD7-F1
#
_cell.length_a   1.000
_cell.length_b   1.000
_cell.length_c   1.000
_cell.angle_alpha   90.00
_cell.angle_beta   90.00
_cell.angle_gamma   90.00
#
_symmetry.space_group_name_H-M   'P 1'
#
loop_
_entity.id
_entity.type
_entity.pdbx_description
1 polymer ?
#
loop_
_entity_poly.entity_id
_entity_poly.type
_entity_poly.pdbx_seq_one_letter_code
_entity_poly.pdbx_strand_id
1 'polypeptide(L)' 'MDFEQSNGSLDVGERLDHGFALASMMVNWSAGGKAKYSDFLPKHGQAEEEQVEDDPQAALQLLTKMFKAGQPA' A
#
# COMPACT_ATOMS: atom_id res chain seq x y z
N MET A 1 23.96 -12.47 -22.80
CA MET A 1 22.54 -12.49 -22.37
C MET A 1 22.49 -11.67 -21.12
N ASP A 2 22.25 -10.37 -21.29
CA ASP A 2 21.98 -9.47 -20.18
C ASP A 2 20.63 -9.85 -19.61
N PHE A 3 20.64 -10.43 -18.41
CA PHE A 3 19.42 -10.50 -17.61
C PHE A 3 19.14 -9.07 -17.18
N GLU A 4 18.35 -8.35 -17.97
CA GLU A 4 17.70 -7.14 -17.50
C GLU A 4 17.03 -7.49 -16.18
N GLN A 5 17.60 -6.97 -15.09
CA GLN A 5 17.00 -7.04 -13.78
C GLN A 5 15.70 -6.23 -13.88
N SER A 6 14.64 -6.90 -14.28
CA SER A 6 13.26 -6.52 -14.00
C SER A 6 13.06 -6.61 -12.49
N ASN A 7 13.78 -5.78 -11.73
CA ASN A 7 13.39 -5.44 -10.38
C ASN A 7 12.09 -4.67 -10.55
N GLY A 8 10.96 -5.35 -10.32
CA GLY A 8 9.66 -4.69 -10.23
C GLY A 8 9.74 -3.48 -9.30
N SER A 9 8.83 -2.52 -9.50
CA SER A 9 8.86 -1.19 -8.89
C SER A 9 9.49 -1.16 -7.50
N LEU A 10 10.50 -0.31 -7.28
CA LEU A 10 11.15 -0.16 -5.98
C LEU A 10 10.21 0.49 -4.95
N ASP A 11 9.05 0.96 -5.40
CA ASP A 11 8.04 1.56 -4.55
C ASP A 11 7.27 0.49 -3.76
N VAL A 12 7.31 0.62 -2.44
CA VAL A 12 6.65 -0.32 -1.53
C VAL A 12 5.12 -0.19 -1.62
N GLY A 13 4.61 1.02 -1.89
CA GLY A 13 3.19 1.27 -2.08
C GLY A 13 2.66 0.55 -3.32
N GLU A 14 3.34 0.73 -4.45
CA GLU A 14 2.99 0.07 -5.71
C GLU A 14 3.01 -1.47 -5.57
N ARG A 15 3.99 -2.03 -4.87
CA ARG A 15 4.03 -3.47 -4.58
C ARG A 15 2.86 -3.94 -3.72
N LEU A 16 2.48 -3.15 -2.72
CA LEU A 16 1.36 -3.47 -1.84
C LEU A 16 0.03 -3.42 -2.59
N ASP A 17 -0.17 -2.41 -3.44
CA ASP A 17 -1.34 -2.26 -4.29
C ASP A 17 -1.48 -3.44 -5.26
N HIS A 18 -0.38 -3.81 -5.92
CA HIS A 18 -0.36 -4.96 -6.82
C HIS A 18 -0.61 -6.29 -6.08
N GLY A 19 -0.08 -6.44 -4.86
CA GLY A 19 -0.28 -7.62 -4.02
C GLY A 19 -1.73 -7.75 -3.53
N PHE A 20 -2.32 -6.64 -3.08
CA PHE A 20 -3.72 -6.61 -2.67
C PHE A 20 -4.64 -6.93 -3.84
N ALA A 21 -4.39 -6.33 -5.01
CA ALA A 21 -5.16 -6.58 -6.21
C ALA A 21 -5.14 -8.07 -6.63
N LEU A 22 -3.99 -8.75 -6.50
CA LEU A 22 -3.89 -10.19 -6.77
C LEU A 22 -4.69 -11.02 -5.77
N ALA A 23 -4.57 -10.71 -4.48
CA ALA A 23 -5.30 -11.41 -3.43
C ALA A 23 -6.82 -11.26 -3.58
N SER A 24 -7.30 -10.03 -3.79
CA SER A 24 -8.72 -9.74 -4.00
C SER A 24 -9.27 -10.41 -5.25
N MET A 25 -8.49 -10.47 -6.33
CA MET A 25 -8.86 -11.19 -7.54
C MET A 25 -9.02 -12.70 -7.30
N MET A 26 -8.10 -13.32 -6.56
CA MET A 26 -8.21 -14.74 -6.19
C MET A 26 -9.47 -15.02 -5.36
N VAL A 27 -9.77 -14.16 -4.38
CA VAL A 27 -10.99 -14.29 -3.56
C VAL A 27 -12.24 -14.13 -4.43
N ASN A 28 -12.27 -13.14 -5.31
CA ASN A 28 -13.37 -12.91 -6.24
C ASN A 28 -13.61 -14.12 -7.17
N TRP A 29 -12.55 -14.71 -7.72
CA TRP A 29 -12.68 -15.94 -8.53
C TRP A 29 -13.17 -17.14 -7.72
N SER A 30 -12.68 -17.30 -6.49
CA SER A 30 -13.18 -18.33 -5.58
C SER A 30 -14.67 -18.18 -5.26
N ALA A 31 -15.19 -16.96 -5.28
CA ALA A 31 -16.61 -16.66 -5.10
C ALA A 31 -17.43 -16.73 -6.42
N GLY A 32 -16.82 -17.11 -7.55
CA GLY A 32 -17.46 -17.16 -8.87
C GLY A 32 -17.59 -15.81 -9.58
N GLY A 33 -16.94 -14.77 -9.05
CA GLY A 33 -16.91 -13.43 -9.62
C GLY A 33 -16.03 -13.33 -10.87
N LYS A 34 -16.32 -12.33 -11.71
CA LYS A 34 -15.66 -12.12 -13.03
C LYS A 34 -14.84 -10.84 -13.12
N ALA A 35 -14.66 -10.15 -12.00
CA ALA A 35 -13.79 -8.97 -11.92
C ALA A 35 -12.35 -9.31 -12.34
N LYS A 36 -11.72 -8.37 -13.03
CA LYS A 36 -10.36 -8.46 -13.55
C LYS A 36 -9.38 -7.83 -12.56
N TYR A 37 -8.11 -8.18 -12.71
CA TYR A 37 -7.03 -7.61 -11.92
C TYR A 37 -7.07 -6.08 -11.81
N SER A 38 -7.28 -5.41 -12.95
CA SER A 38 -7.36 -3.95 -13.06
C SER A 38 -8.50 -3.33 -12.25
N ASP A 39 -9.54 -4.10 -11.92
CA ASP A 39 -10.67 -3.61 -11.13
C ASP A 39 -10.32 -3.50 -9.64
N PHE A 40 -9.25 -4.18 -9.21
CA PHE A 40 -8.73 -4.14 -7.84
C PHE A 40 -7.50 -3.25 -7.68
N LEU A 41 -6.98 -2.70 -8.78
CA LEU A 41 -5.91 -1.71 -8.70
C LEU A 41 -6.48 -0.33 -8.37
N PRO A 42 -5.75 0.47 -7.58
CA PRO A 42 -6.14 1.86 -7.36
C PRO A 42 -6.17 2.60 -8.70
N LYS A 43 -7.27 3.31 -8.95
CA LYS A 43 -7.38 4.20 -10.11
C LYS A 43 -6.57 5.44 -9.79
N HIS A 44 -5.28 5.43 -10.13
CA HIS A 44 -4.43 6.63 -10.13
C HIS A 44 -5.06 7.67 -11.07
N GLY A 45 -5.96 8.51 -10.54
CA GLY A 45 -6.79 9.44 -11.31
C GLY A 45 -8.20 9.72 -10.75
N GLN A 46 -8.70 8.96 -9.76
CA GLN A 46 -9.86 9.37 -8.97
C GLN A 46 -9.39 9.80 -7.60
N ALA A 47 -9.08 11.09 -7.50
CA ALA A 47 -8.79 11.78 -6.26
C ALA A 47 -9.97 11.64 -5.29
N GLU A 48 -9.86 10.70 -4.36
CA GLU A 48 -9.99 11.04 -2.95
C GLU A 48 -8.60 10.87 -2.35
N GLU A 49 -7.72 11.77 -2.78
CA GLU A 49 -6.66 12.24 -1.93
C GLU A 49 -7.32 12.83 -0.67
N GLU A 50 -7.69 11.98 0.28
CA GLU A 50 -7.39 12.32 1.66
C GLU A 50 -5.86 12.29 1.71
N GLN A 51 -5.25 13.38 1.24
CA GLN A 51 -3.90 13.77 1.63
C GLN A 51 -3.98 13.91 3.14
N VAL A 52 -3.86 12.78 3.84
CA VAL A 52 -3.24 12.78 5.15
C VAL A 52 -1.88 13.36 4.83
N GLU A 53 -1.72 14.64 5.15
CA GLU A 53 -0.48 15.36 5.10
C GLU A 53 0.50 14.52 5.91
N ASP A 54 1.21 13.62 5.23
CA ASP A 54 2.27 12.78 5.77
C ASP A 54 3.42 13.74 6.05
N ASP A 55 3.23 14.63 7.03
CA ASP A 55 4.30 15.39 7.62
C ASP A 55 5.14 14.38 8.38
N PRO A 56 6.33 14.01 7.86
CA PRO A 56 7.19 13.04 8.54
C PRO A 56 7.55 13.51 9.95
N GLN A 57 7.47 14.81 10.23
CA GLN A 57 7.72 15.38 11.55
C GLN A 57 6.55 15.10 12.50
N ALA A 58 5.30 15.13 12.03
CA ALA A 58 4.13 14.73 12.80
C ALA A 58 4.16 13.24 13.18
N ALA A 59 4.55 12.37 12.23
CA ALA A 59 4.71 10.94 12.46
C ALA A 59 5.81 10.64 13.51
N LEU A 60 6.97 11.30 13.39
CA LEU A 60 8.07 11.18 14.36
C LEU A 60 7.69 11.70 15.75
N GLN A 61 6.92 12.79 15.83
CA GLN A 61 6.41 13.30 17.10
C GLN A 61 5.43 12.34 17.77
N LEU A 62 4.58 11.66 17.00
CA LEU A 62 3.61 10.70 17.52
C LEU A 62 4.30 9.44 18.06
N LEU A 63 5.30 8.93 17.34
CA LEU A 63 6.19 7.85 17.80
C LEU A 63 6.93 8.22 19.09
N THR A 64 7.49 9.42 19.15
CA THR A 64 8.22 9.91 20.34
C THR A 64 7.29 10.05 21.55
N LYS A 65 6.06 10.53 21.34
CA LYS A 65 5.03 10.61 22.40
C LYS A 65 4.63 9.23 22.91
N MET A 66 4.44 8.26 22.02
CA MET A 66 4.14 6.87 22.42
C MET A 66 5.30 6.23 23.20
N PHE A 67 6.55 6.46 22.78
CA PHE A 67 7.72 5.99 23.52
C PHE A 67 7.86 6.63 24.91
N LYS A 68 7.56 7.92 25.05
CA LYS A 68 7.55 8.61 26.36
C LYS A 68 6.41 8.15 27.27
N ALA A 69 5.23 7.85 26.71
CA ALA A 69 4.09 7.35 27.46
C ALA A 69 4.29 5.90 27.98
N GLY A 70 5.28 5.18 27.44
CA GLY A 70 5.65 3.82 27.85
C GLY A 70 6.77 3.73 28.89
N GLN A 71 7.31 4.83 29.42
CA GLN A 71 8.25 4.78 30.54
C GLN A 71 7.49 4.76 31.88
N PRO A 72 7.48 3.64 32.62
CA PRO A 72 7.00 3.65 34.00
C PRO A 72 7.98 4.46 34.87
N ALA A 73 7.42 5.21 35.83
CA ALA A 73 8.15 5.91 36.87
C ALA A 73 8.91 4.96 37.79
#